data_AF-A0A8T6FL17-F1
#
_entry.id   AF-A0A8T6FL17-F1
#
_cell.length_a   1.000
_cell.length_b   1.000
_cell.length_c   1.000
_cell.angle_alpha   90.00
_cell.angle_beta   90.00
_cell.angle_gamma   90.00
#
_symmetry.space_group_name_H-M   'P 1'
#
loop_
_entity.id
_entity.type
_entity.pdbx_description
1 polymer ?
#
loop_
_entity_poly.entity_id
_entity_poly.type
_entity_poly.pdbx_seq_one_letter_code
_entity_poly.pdbx_strand_id
1 'polypeptide(L)'
;MIQEGAAVQDGIRQDSYRSEIEQALDEDEQRIGDVYEQMQPSGQGRNAERISVALGLASSGRVSIILGDIDTLLKCEILSRSPWTPSHRATMLRSFAKRHDDLSKDTKAKLERLATEHQRVAEDDQAISDETRKLETAGTKQLEQPGIYVYTLPHYRTHPVARAADGEQSNDRTYLKIGMSNTDVSKRVKQQVNTALPEPIQILRHYVFPNGQTPDGGRVDYKETEKKIHDHLNAADHNQNRSRGAGKEWFLTHLAFIDSTANLLGMVIDFDYESVEAQQQSGPPTGST
;
A
#
# COMPACT_ATOMS: atom_id res chain seq x y z
N MET A 1 23.23 -52.98 9.74
CA MET A 1 21.92 -52.34 9.94
C MET A 1 22.17 -50.86 10.15
N ILE A 2 22.12 -50.07 9.08
CA ILE A 2 22.27 -48.62 9.13
C ILE A 2 20.93 -48.05 8.68
N GLN A 3 20.37 -47.18 9.52
CA GLN A 3 19.14 -46.44 9.27
C GLN A 3 19.39 -45.40 8.16
N GLU A 4 18.81 -45.63 6.98
CA GLU A 4 18.54 -44.59 5.97
C GLU A 4 17.03 -44.53 5.79
N GLY A 5 16.40 -43.42 6.19
CA GLY A 5 14.94 -43.31 6.06
C GLY A 5 14.29 -42.05 6.61
N ALA A 6 14.97 -40.90 6.63
CA ALA A 6 14.37 -39.65 7.13
C ALA A 6 14.41 -38.46 6.16
N ALA A 7 15.08 -38.54 5.00
CA ALA A 7 15.28 -37.38 4.13
C ALA A 7 14.30 -37.26 2.94
N VAL A 8 13.38 -38.20 2.73
CA VAL A 8 12.53 -38.25 1.52
C VAL A 8 11.12 -37.68 1.73
N GLN A 9 10.70 -37.40 2.97
CA GLN A 9 9.32 -36.96 3.25
C GLN A 9 9.09 -35.44 3.23
N ASP A 10 10.14 -34.60 3.22
CA ASP A 10 9.98 -33.14 3.18
C ASP A 10 9.75 -32.58 1.77
N GLY A 11 10.23 -33.26 0.71
CA GLY A 11 10.08 -32.79 -0.67
C GLY A 11 8.66 -32.90 -1.23
N ILE A 12 7.91 -33.95 -0.85
CA ILE A 12 6.57 -34.23 -1.42
C ILE A 12 5.49 -33.31 -0.82
N ARG A 13 5.73 -32.72 0.36
CA ARG A 13 4.78 -31.85 1.07
C ARG A 13 4.90 -30.36 0.76
N GLN A 14 6.03 -29.92 0.21
CA GLN A 14 6.20 -28.54 -0.25
C GLN A 14 5.50 -28.32 -1.61
N ASP A 15 5.54 -29.32 -2.49
CA ASP A 15 4.90 -29.27 -3.80
C ASP A 15 3.37 -29.17 -3.73
N SER A 16 2.71 -29.78 -2.72
CA SER A 16 1.25 -29.72 -2.60
C SER A 16 0.75 -28.33 -2.19
N TYR A 17 1.38 -27.71 -1.18
CA TYR A 17 1.00 -26.37 -0.73
C TYR A 17 1.20 -25.35 -1.83
N ARG A 18 2.39 -25.35 -2.45
CA ARG A 18 2.71 -24.36 -3.48
C ARG A 18 1.77 -24.51 -4.68
N SER A 19 1.53 -25.74 -5.14
CA SER A 19 0.62 -25.99 -6.27
C SER A 19 -0.82 -25.58 -5.95
N GLU A 20 -1.30 -25.82 -4.72
CA GLU A 20 -2.63 -25.35 -4.28
C GLU A 20 -2.73 -23.82 -4.30
N ILE A 21 -1.70 -23.11 -3.84
CA ILE A 21 -1.68 -21.64 -3.87
C ILE A 21 -1.57 -21.10 -5.30
N GLU A 22 -0.74 -21.71 -6.15
CA GLU A 22 -0.61 -21.31 -7.57
C GLU A 22 -1.94 -21.49 -8.31
N GLN A 23 -2.62 -22.62 -8.12
CA GLN A 23 -3.96 -22.84 -8.68
C GLN A 23 -4.97 -21.82 -8.16
N ALA A 24 -5.00 -21.59 -6.84
CA ALA A 24 -5.91 -20.61 -6.25
C ALA A 24 -5.63 -19.18 -6.77
N LEU A 25 -4.38 -18.83 -7.05
CA LEU A 25 -4.02 -17.53 -7.64
C LEU A 25 -4.42 -17.42 -9.12
N ASP A 26 -4.33 -18.50 -9.89
CA ASP A 26 -4.78 -18.55 -11.29
C ASP A 26 -6.31 -18.38 -11.40
N GLU A 27 -7.06 -18.86 -10.40
CA GLU A 27 -8.52 -18.77 -10.33
C GLU A 27 -9.03 -17.51 -9.58
N ASP A 28 -8.15 -16.71 -8.98
CA ASP A 28 -8.54 -15.54 -8.18
C ASP A 28 -8.98 -14.37 -9.08
N GLU A 29 -10.28 -14.08 -9.10
CA GLU A 29 -10.85 -12.96 -9.88
C GLU A 29 -10.52 -11.56 -9.30
N GLN A 30 -9.83 -11.47 -8.17
CA GLN A 30 -9.41 -10.18 -7.63
C GLN A 30 -8.09 -9.70 -8.23
N ARG A 31 -7.74 -8.45 -7.90
CA ARG A 31 -6.51 -7.80 -8.36
C ARG A 31 -5.23 -8.60 -8.12
N ILE A 32 -5.19 -9.45 -7.09
CA ILE A 32 -4.03 -10.30 -6.82
C ILE A 32 -3.84 -11.38 -7.91
N GLY A 33 -4.93 -11.95 -8.43
CA GLY A 33 -4.89 -12.87 -9.57
C GLY A 33 -4.51 -12.17 -10.86
N ASP A 34 -5.08 -10.98 -11.14
CA ASP A 34 -4.67 -10.16 -12.29
C ASP A 34 -3.15 -9.90 -12.31
N VAL A 35 -2.59 -9.52 -11.15
CA VAL A 35 -1.15 -9.25 -11.03
C VAL A 35 -0.34 -10.55 -11.14
N TYR A 36 -0.85 -11.66 -10.60
CA TYR A 36 -0.21 -12.97 -10.73
C TYR A 36 -0.12 -13.41 -12.20
N GLU A 37 -1.22 -13.32 -12.95
CA GLU A 37 -1.26 -13.61 -14.38
C GLU A 37 -0.24 -12.76 -15.16
N GLN A 38 -0.20 -11.44 -14.91
CA GLN A 38 0.76 -10.55 -15.57
C GLN A 38 2.22 -10.81 -15.14
N MET A 39 2.45 -11.34 -13.94
CA MET A 39 3.78 -11.68 -13.43
C MET A 39 4.36 -12.93 -14.12
N GLN A 40 3.53 -13.84 -14.61
CA GLN A 40 3.96 -15.09 -15.23
C GLN A 40 4.85 -14.85 -16.47
N PRO A 41 5.66 -15.85 -16.90
CA PRO A 41 6.52 -15.72 -18.08
C PRO A 41 5.80 -15.35 -19.38
N SER A 42 4.51 -15.69 -19.49
CA SER A 42 3.63 -15.31 -20.61
C SER A 42 3.18 -13.85 -20.60
N GLY A 43 3.34 -13.15 -19.47
CA GLY A 43 2.92 -11.77 -19.26
C GLY A 43 4.06 -10.76 -19.33
N GLN A 44 4.06 -9.79 -18.42
CA GLN A 44 5.05 -8.71 -18.32
C GLN A 44 6.27 -9.08 -17.45
N GLY A 45 6.27 -10.26 -16.83
CA GLY A 45 7.24 -10.65 -15.82
C GLY A 45 7.09 -9.81 -14.54
N ARG A 46 8.04 -9.91 -13.61
CA ARG A 46 8.02 -9.21 -12.29
C ARG A 46 8.25 -7.69 -12.34
N ASN A 47 7.97 -7.02 -13.47
CA ASN A 47 8.17 -5.58 -13.59
C ASN A 47 6.90 -4.81 -13.18
N ALA A 48 6.91 -4.23 -11.98
CA ALA A 48 5.76 -3.53 -11.41
C ALA A 48 5.23 -2.36 -12.26
N GLU A 49 6.12 -1.66 -12.96
CA GLU A 49 5.75 -0.54 -13.85
C GLU A 49 5.02 -1.03 -15.10
N ARG A 50 5.46 -2.15 -15.68
CA ARG A 50 4.78 -2.72 -16.85
C ARG A 50 3.43 -3.30 -16.49
N ILE A 51 3.35 -3.98 -15.36
CA ILE A 51 2.09 -4.54 -14.85
C ILE A 51 1.11 -3.41 -14.51
N SER A 52 1.54 -2.31 -13.87
CA SER A 52 0.64 -1.20 -13.54
C SER A 52 0.04 -0.59 -14.81
N VAL A 53 0.86 -0.38 -15.85
CA VAL A 53 0.39 0.10 -17.15
C VAL A 53 -0.59 -0.89 -17.80
N ALA A 54 -0.26 -2.19 -17.80
CA ALA A 54 -1.12 -3.22 -18.38
C ALA A 54 -2.50 -3.31 -17.68
N LEU A 55 -2.53 -3.12 -16.36
CA LEU A 55 -3.75 -3.16 -15.56
C LEU A 55 -4.45 -1.79 -15.42
N GLY A 56 -3.93 -0.74 -16.08
CA GLY A 56 -4.49 0.61 -16.01
C GLY A 56 -4.44 1.23 -14.60
N LEU A 57 -3.45 0.84 -13.79
CA LEU A 57 -3.27 1.33 -12.43
C LEU A 57 -2.44 2.63 -12.43
N ALA A 58 -2.86 3.59 -11.59
CA ALA A 58 -2.19 4.89 -11.47
C ALA A 58 -0.82 4.84 -10.79
N SER A 59 -0.47 3.74 -10.10
CA SER A 59 0.80 3.56 -9.40
C SER A 59 1.33 2.13 -9.51
N SER A 60 2.63 2.00 -9.73
CA SER A 60 3.39 0.75 -9.67
C SER A 60 3.77 0.33 -8.25
N GLY A 61 3.68 1.22 -7.26
CA GLY A 61 3.88 0.89 -5.84
C GLY A 61 2.87 -0.15 -5.35
N ARG A 62 1.59 0.03 -5.71
CA ARG A 62 0.53 -0.93 -5.40
C ARG A 62 0.81 -2.32 -5.98
N VAL A 63 1.30 -2.37 -7.23
CA VAL A 63 1.69 -3.65 -7.85
C VAL A 63 2.85 -4.29 -7.09
N SER A 64 3.83 -3.49 -6.66
CA SER A 64 5.00 -4.01 -5.94
C SER A 64 4.61 -4.64 -4.60
N ILE A 65 3.64 -4.06 -3.90
CA ILE A 65 3.06 -4.66 -2.68
C ILE A 65 2.39 -6.01 -3.01
N ILE A 66 1.54 -6.05 -4.04
CA ILE A 66 0.84 -7.28 -4.45
C ILE A 66 1.83 -8.37 -4.87
N LEU A 67 2.90 -8.02 -5.58
CA LEU A 67 3.99 -8.95 -5.89
C LEU A 67 4.66 -9.50 -4.61
N GLY A 68 4.84 -8.66 -3.60
CA GLY A 68 5.34 -9.07 -2.28
C GLY A 68 4.37 -10.01 -1.54
N ASP A 69 3.06 -9.78 -1.67
CA ASP A 69 2.02 -10.64 -1.10
C ASP A 69 1.98 -12.00 -1.79
N ILE A 70 2.02 -12.03 -3.12
CA ILE A 70 2.15 -13.25 -3.92
C ILE A 70 3.40 -14.03 -3.49
N ASP A 71 4.54 -13.35 -3.36
CA ASP A 71 5.76 -13.99 -2.90
C ASP A 71 5.60 -14.56 -1.48
N THR A 72 4.91 -13.87 -0.57
CA THR A 72 4.62 -14.38 0.78
C THR A 72 3.70 -15.60 0.74
N LEU A 73 2.66 -15.60 -0.10
CA LEU A 73 1.76 -16.73 -0.31
C LEU A 73 2.53 -17.96 -0.82
N LEU A 74 3.35 -17.78 -1.86
CA LEU A 74 4.08 -18.87 -2.53
C LEU A 74 5.24 -19.41 -1.70
N LYS A 75 5.97 -18.56 -0.99
CA LYS A 75 7.14 -18.96 -0.18
C LYS A 75 6.75 -19.39 1.22
N CYS A 76 5.57 -18.99 1.72
CA CYS A 76 5.10 -19.25 3.09
C CYS A 76 6.11 -18.78 4.15
N GLU A 77 6.80 -17.68 3.88
CA GLU A 77 7.84 -17.12 4.73
C GLU A 77 7.54 -15.65 5.05
N ILE A 78 8.07 -15.19 6.19
CA ILE A 78 8.06 -13.77 6.55
C ILE A 78 9.13 -13.08 5.71
N LEU A 79 8.73 -12.55 4.55
CA LEU A 79 9.68 -11.94 3.61
C LEU A 79 10.07 -10.51 3.99
N SER A 80 9.33 -9.86 4.89
CA SER A 80 9.55 -8.45 5.26
C SER A 80 9.91 -8.29 6.73
N ARG A 81 10.98 -7.54 7.00
CA ARG A 81 11.32 -7.02 8.33
C ARG A 81 10.70 -5.63 8.60
N SER A 82 9.90 -5.10 7.67
CA SER A 82 9.09 -3.92 7.91
C SER A 82 7.88 -4.34 8.77
N PRO A 83 7.65 -3.72 9.95
CA PRO A 83 6.49 -3.92 10.83
C PRO A 83 5.16 -3.35 10.31
N TRP A 84 5.15 -2.65 9.18
CA TRP A 84 3.91 -2.14 8.55
C TRP A 84 3.23 -3.14 7.61
N THR A 85 4.03 -3.78 6.78
CA THR A 85 3.68 -4.93 5.94
C THR A 85 2.96 -6.11 6.67
N PRO A 86 3.18 -6.43 7.96
CA PRO A 86 2.65 -7.62 8.61
C PRO A 86 1.16 -7.53 8.99
N SER A 87 0.60 -6.37 9.37
CA SER A 87 -0.87 -6.26 9.59
C SER A 87 -1.65 -6.48 8.30
N HIS A 88 -1.14 -5.87 7.22
CA HIS A 88 -1.65 -6.07 5.87
C HIS A 88 -1.57 -7.54 5.47
N ARG A 89 -0.37 -8.14 5.54
CA ARG A 89 -0.14 -9.54 5.18
C ARG A 89 -0.95 -10.52 6.03
N ALA A 90 -1.08 -10.28 7.34
CA ALA A 90 -1.91 -11.12 8.19
C ALA A 90 -3.37 -11.13 7.73
N THR A 91 -3.91 -9.97 7.34
CA THR A 91 -5.28 -9.89 6.85
C THR A 91 -5.43 -10.46 5.44
N MET A 92 -4.48 -10.19 4.56
CA MET A 92 -4.42 -10.74 3.20
C MET A 92 -4.41 -12.27 3.25
N LEU A 93 -3.54 -12.87 4.07
CA LEU A 93 -3.45 -14.33 4.26
C LEU A 93 -4.78 -14.94 4.73
N ARG A 94 -5.43 -14.32 5.73
CA ARG A 94 -6.74 -14.77 6.23
C ARG A 94 -7.85 -14.62 5.19
N SER A 95 -7.84 -13.50 4.45
CA SER A 95 -8.84 -13.23 3.41
C SER A 95 -8.69 -14.21 2.25
N PHE A 96 -7.46 -14.45 1.81
CA PHE A 96 -7.13 -15.43 0.78
C PHE A 96 -7.60 -16.84 1.19
N ALA A 97 -7.23 -17.30 2.40
CA ALA A 97 -7.65 -18.60 2.92
C ALA A 97 -9.17 -18.77 3.05
N LYS A 98 -9.90 -17.66 3.28
CA LYS A 98 -11.36 -17.64 3.39
C LYS A 98 -12.05 -17.65 2.02
N ARG A 99 -11.49 -16.98 1.02
CA ARG A 99 -12.07 -16.92 -0.34
C ARG A 99 -11.88 -18.24 -1.09
N HIS A 100 -10.73 -18.88 -0.92
CA HIS A 100 -10.37 -20.11 -1.61
C HIS A 100 -10.76 -21.31 -0.76
N ASP A 101 -12.02 -21.69 -0.88
CA ASP A 101 -12.62 -22.70 -0.01
C ASP A 101 -12.15 -24.13 -0.29
N ASP A 102 -11.67 -24.35 -1.51
CA ASP A 102 -11.08 -25.55 -2.10
C ASP A 102 -9.67 -25.88 -1.56
N LEU A 103 -8.96 -24.90 -0.97
CA LEU A 103 -7.66 -25.13 -0.33
C LEU A 103 -7.74 -26.24 0.74
N SER A 104 -6.71 -27.08 0.80
CA SER A 104 -6.66 -28.14 1.80
C SER A 104 -6.63 -27.58 3.22
N LYS A 105 -7.11 -28.37 4.18
CA LYS A 105 -7.08 -28.00 5.61
C LYS A 105 -5.67 -27.68 6.10
N ASP A 106 -4.67 -28.40 5.58
CA ASP A 106 -3.26 -28.19 5.93
C ASP A 106 -2.73 -26.87 5.36
N THR A 107 -3.11 -26.51 4.13
CA THR A 107 -2.79 -25.21 3.52
C THR A 107 -3.44 -24.06 4.27
N LYS A 108 -4.74 -24.14 4.57
CA LYS A 108 -5.44 -23.12 5.37
C LYS A 108 -4.79 -22.96 6.77
N ALA A 109 -4.40 -24.05 7.41
CA ALA A 109 -3.71 -24.01 8.70
C ALA A 109 -2.30 -23.39 8.61
N LYS A 110 -1.57 -23.60 7.50
CA LYS A 110 -0.28 -22.93 7.24
C LYS A 110 -0.46 -21.42 7.09
N LEU A 111 -1.43 -20.99 6.28
CA LEU A 111 -1.74 -19.56 6.08
C LEU A 111 -2.13 -18.88 7.39
N GLU A 112 -2.97 -19.52 8.22
CA GLU A 112 -3.38 -18.95 9.52
C GLU A 112 -2.21 -18.79 10.51
N ARG A 113 -1.29 -19.77 10.55
CA ARG A 113 -0.07 -19.67 11.37
C ARG A 113 0.81 -18.51 10.90
N LEU A 114 1.02 -18.38 9.60
CA LEU A 114 1.80 -17.29 9.03
C LEU A 114 1.13 -15.94 9.28
N ALA A 115 -0.20 -15.86 9.19
CA ALA A 115 -0.96 -14.66 9.51
C ALA A 115 -0.83 -14.25 10.98
N THR A 116 -0.85 -15.22 11.90
CA THR A 116 -0.65 -14.99 13.33
C THR A 116 0.74 -14.43 13.63
N GLU A 117 1.77 -14.98 12.99
CA GLU A 117 3.14 -14.51 13.18
C GLU A 117 3.35 -13.11 12.58
N HIS A 118 2.77 -12.83 11.40
CA HIS A 118 2.73 -11.47 10.87
C HIS A 118 2.01 -10.50 11.81
N GLN A 119 0.87 -10.87 12.38
CA GLN A 119 0.15 -10.03 13.36
C GLN A 119 1.03 -9.70 14.57
N ARG A 120 1.78 -10.68 15.08
CA ARG A 120 2.70 -10.50 16.22
C ARG A 120 3.81 -9.49 15.92
N VAL A 121 4.35 -9.49 14.70
CA VAL A 121 5.37 -8.50 14.28
C VAL A 121 4.76 -7.11 14.11
N ALA A 122 3.50 -7.01 13.66
CA ALA A 122 2.81 -5.74 13.50
C ALA A 122 2.42 -5.06 14.81
N GLU A 123 2.40 -5.78 15.94
CA GLU A 123 2.10 -5.21 17.26
C GLU A 123 3.37 -4.70 17.98
N ASP A 124 4.52 -4.69 17.30
CA ASP A 124 5.78 -4.11 17.81
C ASP A 124 5.88 -2.59 17.52
N ASP A 125 5.36 -1.78 18.45
CA ASP A 125 5.30 -0.31 18.38
C ASP A 125 6.65 0.37 18.10
N GLN A 126 7.76 -0.21 18.59
CA GLN A 126 9.09 0.37 18.42
C GLN A 126 9.55 0.27 16.96
N ALA A 127 9.26 -0.86 16.33
CA ALA A 127 9.60 -1.08 14.94
C ALA A 127 8.82 -0.11 14.02
N ILE A 128 7.53 0.13 14.31
CA ILE A 128 6.65 1.07 13.57
C ILE A 128 7.20 2.49 13.57
N SER A 129 7.67 2.95 14.74
CA SER A 129 8.19 4.30 14.94
C SER A 129 9.52 4.53 14.20
N ASP A 130 10.44 3.57 14.26
CA ASP A 130 11.76 3.68 13.62
C ASP A 130 11.68 3.61 12.08
N GLU A 131 10.73 2.85 11.53
CA GLU A 131 10.48 2.80 10.09
C GLU A 131 9.86 4.11 9.57
N THR A 132 8.88 4.66 10.28
CA THR A 132 8.26 5.94 9.92
C THR A 132 9.32 7.04 9.81
N ARG A 133 10.26 7.09 10.76
CA ARG A 133 11.37 8.06 10.75
C ARG A 133 12.34 7.87 9.58
N LYS A 134 12.60 6.62 9.16
CA LYS A 134 13.48 6.32 8.01
C LYS A 134 12.83 6.71 6.68
N LEU A 135 11.54 6.44 6.51
CA LEU A 135 10.79 6.78 5.29
C LEU A 135 10.57 8.29 5.14
N GLU A 136 10.39 9.03 6.24
CA GLU A 136 10.40 10.50 6.24
C GLU A 136 11.69 11.09 5.64
N THR A 137 12.82 10.38 5.72
CA THR A 137 14.10 10.86 5.20
C THR A 137 14.26 10.55 3.70
N ALA A 138 13.72 9.41 3.24
CA ALA A 138 13.91 8.89 1.88
C ALA A 138 13.07 9.59 0.80
N GLY A 139 11.90 10.14 1.15
CA GLY A 139 10.97 10.79 0.21
C GLY A 139 11.10 12.32 0.04
N THR A 140 12.12 12.93 0.63
CA THR A 140 12.13 14.39 0.88
C THR A 140 12.21 15.25 -0.37
N LYS A 141 12.96 14.85 -1.41
CA LYS A 141 13.20 15.72 -2.58
C LYS A 141 11.94 16.01 -3.40
N GLN A 142 11.09 15.02 -3.63
CA GLN A 142 9.81 15.21 -4.34
C GLN A 142 8.85 16.11 -3.56
N LEU A 143 9.02 16.19 -2.24
CA LEU A 143 8.18 17.01 -1.36
C LEU A 143 8.73 18.45 -1.21
N GLU A 144 9.89 18.77 -1.77
CA GLU A 144 10.49 20.12 -1.75
C GLU A 144 9.98 21.01 -2.90
N GLN A 145 8.79 20.74 -3.42
CA GLN A 145 8.16 21.49 -4.50
C GLN A 145 6.66 21.75 -4.23
N PRO A 146 6.00 22.64 -5.00
CA PRO A 146 4.58 22.93 -4.87
C PRO A 146 3.69 21.75 -5.27
N GLY A 147 2.58 21.55 -4.57
CA GLY A 147 1.64 20.46 -4.87
C GLY A 147 0.52 20.28 -3.86
N ILE A 148 -0.34 19.30 -4.15
CA ILE A 148 -1.33 18.77 -3.20
C ILE A 148 -0.70 17.59 -2.48
N TYR A 149 -0.82 17.51 -1.16
CA TYR A 149 -0.32 16.40 -0.37
C TYR A 149 -1.43 15.74 0.42
N VAL A 150 -1.28 14.42 0.61
CA VAL A 150 -2.15 13.62 1.46
C VAL A 150 -1.30 13.01 2.55
N TYR A 151 -1.71 13.17 3.80
CA TYR A 151 -1.06 12.50 4.91
C TYR A 151 -2.06 11.88 5.88
N THR A 152 -1.57 10.95 6.69
CA THR A 152 -2.31 10.35 7.80
C THR A 152 -1.43 10.24 9.05
N LEU A 153 -1.99 9.73 10.13
CA LEU A 153 -1.23 9.28 11.29
C LEU A 153 -1.04 7.76 11.22
N PRO A 154 0.11 7.23 11.68
CA PRO A 154 0.35 5.81 11.87
C PRO A 154 -0.89 5.08 12.41
N HIS A 155 -1.43 5.52 13.55
CA HIS A 155 -2.61 4.89 14.14
C HIS A 155 -3.77 4.65 13.16
N TYR A 156 -4.12 5.64 12.34
CA TYR A 156 -5.24 5.55 11.38
C TYR A 156 -4.95 4.62 10.21
N ARG A 157 -3.68 4.42 9.86
CA ARG A 157 -3.29 3.46 8.82
C ARG A 157 -3.35 2.02 9.35
N THR A 158 -2.95 1.78 10.60
CA THR A 158 -3.06 0.45 11.24
C THR A 158 -4.52 0.10 11.54
N HIS A 159 -5.28 1.09 12.00
CA HIS A 159 -6.66 0.94 12.46
C HIS A 159 -7.61 1.83 11.63
N PRO A 160 -7.90 1.46 10.37
CA PRO A 160 -8.88 2.17 9.56
C PRO A 160 -10.28 2.06 10.18
N VAL A 161 -11.08 3.10 9.98
CA VAL A 161 -12.41 3.27 10.58
C VAL A 161 -13.42 2.31 9.98
N ALA A 162 -13.33 2.03 8.68
CA ALA A 162 -14.13 1.00 8.03
C ALA A 162 -13.25 0.16 7.10
N ARG A 163 -13.32 -1.16 7.28
CA ARG A 163 -12.64 -2.13 6.41
C ARG A 163 -13.48 -2.41 5.17
N ALA A 164 -12.85 -2.57 4.02
CA ALA A 164 -13.52 -3.02 2.80
C ALA A 164 -14.08 -4.44 2.98
N ALA A 165 -15.26 -4.71 2.40
CA ALA A 165 -15.99 -5.97 2.63
C ALA A 165 -15.27 -7.22 2.08
N ASP A 166 -14.41 -7.07 1.06
CA ASP A 166 -13.96 -8.18 0.22
C ASP A 166 -12.42 -8.38 0.18
N GLY A 167 -11.71 -7.93 1.21
CA GLY A 167 -10.25 -8.08 1.28
C GLY A 167 -9.46 -7.11 0.40
N GLU A 168 -10.14 -6.24 -0.36
CA GLU A 168 -9.53 -5.16 -1.12
C GLU A 168 -9.22 -3.95 -0.21
N GLN A 169 -8.25 -4.13 0.70
CA GLN A 169 -7.88 -3.14 1.72
C GLN A 169 -7.50 -1.76 1.18
N SER A 170 -7.18 -1.64 -0.12
CA SER A 170 -7.00 -0.33 -0.77
C SER A 170 -8.24 0.58 -0.69
N ASN A 171 -9.39 0.00 -0.35
CA ASN A 171 -10.66 0.70 -0.15
C ASN A 171 -11.03 0.84 1.34
N ASP A 172 -10.15 0.46 2.26
CA ASP A 172 -10.31 0.74 3.69
C ASP A 172 -10.44 2.25 3.89
N ARG A 173 -11.54 2.68 4.50
CA ARG A 173 -11.78 4.09 4.78
C ARG A 173 -11.10 4.47 6.07
N THR A 174 -10.22 5.45 5.98
CA THR A 174 -9.53 6.02 7.13
C THR A 174 -9.50 7.53 7.06
N TYR A 175 -9.04 8.18 8.13
CA TYR A 175 -8.88 9.63 8.14
C TYR A 175 -7.64 10.03 7.37
N LEU A 176 -7.86 10.68 6.23
CA LEU A 176 -6.80 11.25 5.40
C LEU A 176 -6.92 12.76 5.41
N LYS A 177 -5.82 13.45 5.68
CA LYS A 177 -5.73 14.90 5.56
C LYS A 177 -5.22 15.28 4.17
N ILE A 178 -5.93 16.17 3.51
CA ILE A 178 -5.59 16.69 2.19
C ILE A 178 -5.28 18.17 2.32
N GLY A 179 -4.05 18.55 1.98
CA GLY A 179 -3.57 19.92 2.05
C GLY A 179 -2.82 20.34 0.79
N MET A 180 -2.49 21.63 0.70
CA MET A 180 -1.69 22.17 -0.40
C MET A 180 -0.48 22.99 0.07
N SER A 181 0.54 23.06 -0.78
CA SER A 181 1.65 24.00 -0.65
C SER A 181 1.98 24.63 -2.01
N ASN A 182 2.19 25.94 -2.01
CA ASN A 182 2.61 26.68 -3.22
C ASN A 182 4.13 26.74 -3.39
N THR A 183 4.90 26.15 -2.46
CA THR A 183 6.37 26.25 -2.47
C THR A 183 7.02 24.93 -2.14
N ASP A 184 6.75 24.41 -0.95
CA ASP A 184 7.47 23.29 -0.36
C ASP A 184 6.51 22.54 0.57
N VAL A 185 6.12 21.34 0.17
CA VAL A 185 5.23 20.48 0.93
C VAL A 185 5.91 20.01 2.21
N SER A 186 7.17 19.57 2.15
CA SER A 186 7.94 19.09 3.30
C SER A 186 7.96 20.12 4.45
N LYS A 187 8.27 21.38 4.14
CA LYS A 187 8.24 22.48 5.13
C LYS A 187 6.84 22.78 5.63
N ARG A 188 5.85 22.83 4.74
CA ARG A 188 4.45 23.10 5.10
C ARG A 188 3.92 22.06 6.08
N VAL A 189 4.21 20.80 5.79
CA VAL A 189 3.81 19.66 6.59
C VAL A 189 4.52 19.67 7.95
N LYS A 190 5.83 19.92 8.01
CA LYS A 190 6.57 20.10 9.28
C LYS A 190 6.04 21.25 10.15
N GLN A 191 5.60 22.35 9.55
CA GLN A 191 4.98 23.47 10.27
C GLN A 191 3.59 23.13 10.85
N GLN A 192 2.91 22.13 10.30
CA GLN A 192 1.61 21.66 10.79
C GLN A 192 1.75 20.63 11.92
N VAL A 193 2.95 20.07 12.13
CA VAL A 193 3.25 19.22 13.28
C VAL A 193 3.33 20.11 14.52
N ASN A 194 2.16 20.39 15.10
CA ASN A 194 2.10 20.90 16.47
C ASN A 194 2.57 19.80 17.43
N THR A 195 3.17 20.21 18.55
CA THR A 195 3.59 19.36 19.68
C THR A 195 2.45 18.57 20.35
N ALA A 196 1.23 18.67 19.84
CA ALA A 196 0.04 18.01 20.36
C ALA A 196 -0.30 16.68 19.66
N LEU A 197 0.37 16.34 18.55
CA LEU A 197 0.21 15.03 17.92
C LEU A 197 1.23 14.06 18.51
N PRO A 198 0.80 12.92 19.10
CA PRO A 198 1.70 11.98 19.77
C PRO A 198 2.56 11.18 18.77
N GLU A 199 2.16 11.16 17.49
CA GLU A 199 2.79 10.35 16.45
C GLU A 199 3.32 11.23 15.30
N PRO A 200 4.44 10.84 14.66
CA PRO A 200 4.90 11.47 13.43
C PRO A 200 3.90 11.25 12.30
N ILE A 201 3.68 12.28 11.50
CA ILE A 201 2.75 12.24 10.37
C ILE A 201 3.37 11.49 9.18
N GLN A 202 2.55 10.74 8.46
CA GLN A 202 2.98 9.99 7.27
C GLN A 202 2.37 10.60 6.02
N ILE A 203 3.20 11.23 5.18
CA ILE A 203 2.79 11.65 3.84
C ILE A 203 2.63 10.40 2.98
N LEU A 204 1.46 10.23 2.37
CA LEU A 204 1.11 9.07 1.56
C LEU A 204 1.18 9.37 0.06
N ARG A 205 0.81 10.59 -0.33
CA ARG A 205 0.75 11.04 -1.72
C ARG A 205 1.23 12.49 -1.85
N HIS A 206 1.88 12.78 -2.96
CA HIS A 206 2.09 14.13 -3.46
C HIS A 206 1.62 14.17 -4.91
N TYR A 207 0.70 15.09 -5.22
CA TYR A 207 0.20 15.29 -6.56
C TYR A 207 0.68 16.62 -7.12
N VAL A 208 1.13 16.58 -8.37
CA VAL A 208 1.58 17.73 -9.13
C VAL A 208 0.90 17.76 -10.48
N PHE A 209 0.88 18.94 -11.10
CA PHE A 209 0.54 19.02 -12.51
C PHE A 209 1.76 18.66 -13.36
N PRO A 210 1.62 17.77 -14.36
CA PRO A 210 2.73 17.43 -15.24
C PRO A 210 3.22 18.69 -15.96
N ASN A 211 4.55 18.90 -15.97
CA ASN A 211 5.21 20.10 -16.51
C ASN A 211 4.75 21.44 -15.88
N GLY A 212 4.10 21.41 -14.72
CA GLY A 212 3.63 22.61 -14.03
C GLY A 212 2.51 23.36 -14.75
N GLN A 213 1.69 22.66 -15.56
CA GLN A 213 0.57 23.24 -16.30
C GLN A 213 -0.72 22.44 -16.09
N THR A 214 -1.84 23.15 -16.00
CA THR A 214 -3.16 22.51 -15.99
C THR A 214 -3.48 21.92 -17.38
N PRO A 215 -4.45 20.99 -17.51
CA PRO A 215 -4.77 20.35 -18.78
C PRO A 215 -5.17 21.31 -19.92
N ASP A 216 -5.68 22.49 -19.58
CA ASP A 216 -6.03 23.57 -20.51
C ASP A 216 -4.85 24.52 -20.82
N GLY A 217 -3.64 24.20 -20.37
CA GLY A 217 -2.43 25.02 -20.54
C GLY A 217 -2.38 26.25 -19.64
N GLY A 218 -3.29 26.33 -18.66
CA GLY A 218 -3.37 27.43 -17.70
C GLY A 218 -2.28 27.41 -16.63
N ARG A 219 -2.26 28.47 -15.83
CA ARG A 219 -1.41 28.58 -14.65
C ARG A 219 -1.98 27.70 -13.54
N VAL A 220 -1.11 26.93 -12.89
CA VAL A 220 -1.48 26.11 -11.74
C VAL A 220 -1.90 26.98 -10.55
N ASP A 221 -3.11 26.73 -10.05
CA ASP A 221 -3.62 27.21 -8.76
C ASP A 221 -3.94 26.01 -7.86
N TYR A 222 -3.00 25.66 -6.99
CA TYR A 222 -3.17 24.56 -6.04
C TYR A 222 -4.25 24.82 -4.99
N LYS A 223 -4.58 26.08 -4.69
CA LYS A 223 -5.66 26.42 -3.77
C LYS A 223 -7.02 26.12 -4.37
N GLU A 224 -7.21 26.51 -5.63
CA GLU A 224 -8.43 26.16 -6.37
C GLU A 224 -8.55 24.65 -6.56
N THR A 225 -7.43 23.99 -6.87
CA THR A 225 -7.37 22.54 -7.06
C THR A 225 -7.70 21.78 -5.77
N GLU A 226 -7.12 22.16 -4.62
CA GLU A 226 -7.46 21.62 -3.30
C GLU A 226 -8.96 21.74 -3.02
N LYS A 227 -9.53 22.92 -3.29
CA LYS A 227 -10.96 23.15 -3.12
C LYS A 227 -11.80 22.21 -3.99
N LYS A 228 -11.43 21.98 -5.26
CA LYS A 228 -12.13 21.04 -6.15
C LYS A 228 -12.08 19.61 -5.61
N ILE A 229 -10.93 19.18 -5.08
CA ILE A 229 -10.79 17.85 -4.46
C ILE A 229 -11.70 17.74 -3.22
N HIS A 230 -11.68 18.74 -2.34
CA HIS A 230 -12.52 18.78 -1.14
C HIS A 230 -14.01 18.78 -1.49
N ASP A 231 -14.42 19.56 -2.49
CA ASP A 231 -15.81 19.63 -2.94
C ASP A 231 -16.27 18.28 -3.53
N HIS A 232 -15.41 17.59 -4.30
CA HIS A 232 -15.71 16.27 -4.86
C HIS A 232 -15.86 15.19 -3.77
N LEU A 233 -14.95 15.16 -2.78
CA LEU A 233 -15.04 14.24 -1.65
C LEU A 233 -16.32 14.46 -0.83
N ASN A 234 -16.69 15.72 -0.58
CA ASN A 234 -17.94 16.03 0.10
C ASN A 234 -19.17 15.60 -0.71
N ALA A 235 -19.16 15.80 -2.03
CA ALA A 235 -20.24 15.37 -2.91
C ALA A 235 -20.40 13.84 -2.94
N ALA A 236 -19.31 13.10 -2.75
CA ALA A 236 -19.30 11.64 -2.66
C ALA A 236 -19.62 11.09 -1.25
N ASP A 237 -20.02 11.95 -0.30
CA ASP A 237 -20.28 11.60 1.11
C ASP A 237 -19.05 11.02 1.85
N HIS A 238 -17.84 11.40 1.43
CA HIS A 238 -16.62 11.10 2.14
C HIS A 238 -16.47 12.11 3.27
N ASN A 239 -17.26 11.88 4.34
CA ASN A 239 -17.52 12.84 5.39
C ASN A 239 -16.24 13.49 5.98
N GLN A 240 -16.27 14.81 6.08
CA GLN A 240 -15.30 15.55 6.89
C GLN A 240 -15.53 15.23 8.37
N ASN A 241 -14.47 15.18 9.18
CA ASN A 241 -14.64 15.18 10.63
C ASN A 241 -15.31 16.50 11.07
N ARG A 242 -16.62 16.47 11.32
CA ARG A 242 -17.42 17.67 11.65
C ARG A 242 -17.33 18.10 13.12
N SER A 243 -16.45 17.49 13.92
CA SER A 243 -16.28 17.89 15.32
C SER A 243 -15.76 19.34 15.43
N ARG A 244 -16.35 20.13 16.34
CA ARG A 244 -15.94 21.52 16.60
C ARG A 244 -14.48 21.54 17.09
N GLY A 245 -13.55 21.83 16.19
CA GLY A 245 -12.11 21.90 16.47
C GLY A 245 -11.25 20.97 15.61
N ALA A 246 -11.83 19.98 14.94
CA ALA A 246 -11.12 19.21 13.92
C ALA A 246 -11.00 20.04 12.63
N GLY A 247 -9.81 20.04 12.03
CA GLY A 247 -9.57 20.77 10.78
C GLY A 247 -10.47 20.25 9.65
N LYS A 248 -11.00 21.17 8.83
CA LYS A 248 -11.87 20.88 7.66
C LYS A 248 -11.20 20.05 6.55
N GLU A 249 -9.92 19.75 6.73
CA GLU A 249 -9.05 19.10 5.75
C GLU A 249 -8.97 17.59 5.96
N TRP A 250 -9.62 17.03 7.00
CA TRP A 250 -9.66 15.59 7.30
C TRP A 250 -10.92 14.93 6.74
N PHE A 251 -10.74 13.92 5.89
CA PHE A 251 -11.81 13.19 5.22
C PHE A 251 -11.74 11.71 5.60
N LEU A 252 -12.90 11.09 5.84
CA LEU A 252 -13.01 9.64 5.94
C LEU A 252 -13.11 9.05 4.52
N THR A 253 -11.99 8.60 3.97
CA THR A 253 -11.85 8.19 2.56
C THR A 253 -10.72 7.16 2.41
N HIS A 254 -10.44 6.74 1.18
CA HIS A 254 -9.31 5.87 0.81
C HIS A 254 -8.50 6.50 -0.33
N LEU A 255 -7.24 6.06 -0.50
CA LEU A 255 -6.29 6.66 -1.45
C LEU A 255 -6.74 6.52 -2.90
N ALA A 256 -7.30 5.37 -3.30
CA ALA A 256 -7.71 5.13 -4.68
C ALA A 256 -8.76 6.15 -5.17
N PHE A 257 -9.66 6.62 -4.29
CA PHE A 257 -10.62 7.65 -4.64
C PHE A 257 -9.95 9.03 -4.82
N ILE A 258 -8.97 9.35 -3.98
CA ILE A 258 -8.20 10.60 -4.10
C ILE A 258 -7.35 10.55 -5.37
N ASP A 259 -6.68 9.44 -5.65
CA ASP A 259 -5.89 9.22 -6.88
C ASP A 259 -6.77 9.40 -8.13
N SER A 260 -7.97 8.81 -8.13
CA SER A 260 -8.95 8.98 -9.21
C SER A 260 -9.39 10.44 -9.37
N THR A 261 -9.66 11.14 -8.25
CA THR A 261 -10.04 12.56 -8.28
C THR A 261 -8.90 13.44 -8.80
N ALA A 262 -7.67 13.22 -8.35
CA ALA A 262 -6.50 13.96 -8.79
C ALA A 262 -6.26 13.75 -10.29
N ASN A 263 -6.40 12.51 -10.77
CA ASN A 263 -6.30 12.18 -12.19
C ASN A 263 -7.39 12.87 -13.03
N LEU A 264 -8.64 12.94 -12.55
CA LEU A 264 -9.71 13.69 -13.22
C LEU A 264 -9.40 15.18 -13.34
N LEU A 265 -8.63 15.74 -12.41
CA LEU A 265 -8.15 17.12 -12.46
C LEU A 265 -6.87 17.28 -13.30
N GLY A 266 -6.33 16.18 -13.86
CA GLY A 266 -5.12 16.17 -14.68
C GLY A 266 -3.81 16.22 -13.90
N MET A 267 -3.85 15.84 -12.62
CA MET A 267 -2.66 15.73 -11.79
C MET A 267 -2.05 14.33 -11.91
N VAL A 268 -0.75 14.23 -11.63
CA VAL A 268 0.00 12.98 -11.54
C VAL A 268 0.58 12.79 -10.14
N ILE A 269 0.80 11.53 -9.75
CA ILE A 269 1.46 11.19 -8.49
C ILE A 269 2.97 11.40 -8.67
N ASP A 270 3.53 12.31 -7.89
CA ASP A 270 4.96 12.63 -7.87
C ASP A 270 5.69 11.96 -6.70
N PHE A 271 4.98 11.73 -5.59
CA PHE A 271 5.43 10.90 -4.49
C PHE A 271 4.33 9.91 -4.09
N ASP A 272 4.74 8.66 -3.91
CA ASP A 272 3.92 7.56 -3.43
C ASP A 272 4.67 6.82 -2.33
N TYR A 273 4.13 6.85 -1.12
CA TYR A 273 4.71 6.14 0.02
C TYR A 273 4.85 4.64 -0.25
N GLU A 274 3.85 4.01 -0.87
CA GLU A 274 3.84 2.56 -1.13
C GLU A 274 4.96 2.15 -2.09
N SER A 275 5.25 3.01 -3.08
CA SER A 275 6.39 2.82 -3.99
C SER A 275 7.74 2.90 -3.27
N VAL A 276 7.91 3.88 -2.37
CA VAL A 276 9.15 4.06 -1.60
C VAL A 276 9.33 2.93 -0.59
N GLU A 277 8.26 2.53 0.08
CA GLU A 277 8.21 1.39 1.00
C GLU A 277 8.62 0.09 0.27
N ALA A 278 8.05 -0.17 -0.91
CA ALA A 278 8.39 -1.34 -1.72
C ALA A 278 9.87 -1.36 -2.14
N GLN A 279 10.44 -0.22 -2.54
CA GLN A 279 11.86 -0.12 -2.91
C GLN A 279 12.81 -0.44 -1.75
N GLN A 280 12.45 -0.05 -0.52
CA GLN A 280 13.23 -0.37 0.67
C GLN A 280 13.12 -1.86 1.04
N GLN A 281 12.00 -2.50 0.71
CA GLN A 281 11.80 -3.94 0.93
C GLN A 281 12.56 -4.82 -0.06
N SER A 282 12.80 -4.36 -1.30
CA SER A 282 13.52 -5.14 -2.32
C SER A 282 15.04 -5.25 -2.09
N GLY A 283 15.61 -4.50 -1.14
CA GLY A 283 17.07 -4.42 -0.94
C GLY A 283 17.81 -3.82 -2.15
N PRO A 284 19.08 -3.42 -2.02
CA PRO A 284 19.87 -3.06 -3.20
C PRO A 284 20.00 -4.31 -4.09
N PRO A 285 19.96 -4.17 -5.43
CA PRO A 285 20.31 -5.29 -6.30
C PRO A 285 21.71 -5.73 -5.88
N THR A 286 21.87 -7.00 -5.51
CA THR A 286 23.18 -7.61 -5.34
C THR A 286 23.86 -7.53 -6.70
N GLY A 287 24.62 -6.47 -6.92
CA GLY A 287 25.45 -6.31 -8.09
C GLY A 287 26.40 -7.49 -8.13
N SER A 288 26.21 -8.37 -9.11
CA SER A 288 27.23 -9.33 -9.50
C SER A 288 28.44 -8.54 -9.99
N THR A 289 29.43 -8.39 -9.12
CA THR A 289 30.84 -8.31 -9.53
C THR A 289 31.31 -9.65 -10.08
#